data_AF-A0A2H1EID9-F1
#
_entry.id   AF-A0A2H1EID9-F1
#
_cell.length_a   1.000
_cell.length_b   1.000
_cell.length_c   1.000
_cell.angle_alpha   90.00
_cell.angle_beta   90.00
_cell.angle_gamma   90.00
#
_symmetry.space_group_name_H-M   'P 1'
#
loop_
_entity.id
_entity.type
_entity.pdbx_description
1 polymer ?
#
loop_
_entity_poly.entity_id
_entity_poly.type
_entity_poly.pdbx_seq_one_letter_code
_entity_poly.pdbx_strand_id
1 'polypeptide(L)' 'MTEELEQRWCKKCFKKTRQEIIFMPEIPTYKRRRQYKCTECGLTSWLQGRRPSAESVY' A
#
# COMPACT_ATOMS: atom_id res chain seq x y z
N MET A 1 -2.36 14.21 -14.91
CA MET A 1 -1.94 13.09 -14.05
C MET A 1 -2.58 13.31 -12.69
N THR A 2 -3.77 12.76 -12.46
CA THR A 2 -4.44 12.88 -11.16
C THR A 2 -3.65 12.08 -10.14
N GLU A 3 -3.07 12.76 -9.16
CA GLU A 3 -2.43 12.12 -8.02
C GLU A 3 -3.51 11.32 -7.27
N GLU A 4 -3.52 10.01 -7.46
CA GLU A 4 -4.46 9.14 -6.77
C GLU A 4 -4.01 9.01 -5.30
N LEU A 5 -4.72 9.69 -4.40
CA LEU A 5 -4.46 9.63 -2.96
C LEU A 5 -5.42 8.63 -2.30
N GLU A 6 -4.88 7.60 -1.65
CA GLU A 6 -5.65 6.60 -0.90
C GLU A 6 -5.45 6.81 0.62
N GLN A 7 -6.52 6.72 1.41
CA GLN A 7 -6.39 6.71 2.87
C GLN A 7 -6.05 5.32 3.37
N ARG A 8 -4.86 5.17 3.98
CA ARG A 8 -4.36 3.86 4.44
C ARG A 8 -3.65 3.90 5.76
N TRP A 9 -3.69 2.75 6.43
CA TRP A 9 -2.91 2.52 7.64
C TRP A 9 -1.42 2.51 7.31
N CYS A 10 -0.68 3.43 7.92
CA CYS A 10 0.77 3.46 7.82
C CYS A 10 1.38 2.64 8.97
N LYS A 11 2.28 1.70 8.64
CA LYS A 11 3.00 0.91 9.65
C LYS A 11 3.93 1.75 10.54
N LYS A 12 4.42 2.88 10.04
CA LYS A 12 5.34 3.77 10.76
C LYS A 12 4.62 4.82 11.61
N CYS A 13 3.53 5.41 11.10
CA CYS A 13 2.74 6.38 11.86
C CYS A 13 1.72 5.74 12.80
N PHE A 14 1.44 4.43 12.67
CA PHE A 14 0.37 3.72 13.37
C PHE A 14 -0.99 4.44 13.31
N LYS A 15 -1.26 5.10 12.18
CA LYS A 15 -2.48 5.87 11.93
C LYS A 15 -2.89 5.73 10.47
N LYS A 16 -4.17 6.00 10.18
CA LYS A 16 -4.64 6.22 8.81
C LYS A 16 -4.13 7.55 8.29
N THR A 17 -3.39 7.50 7.19
CA THR A 17 -2.71 8.63 6.54
C THR A 17 -3.12 8.68 5.07
N ARG A 18 -3.00 9.85 4.44
CA ARG A 18 -3.10 9.95 2.98
C ARG A 18 -1.81 9.38 2.38
N GLN A 19 -1.95 8.47 1.42
CA GLN A 19 -0.83 7.83 0.75
C GLN A 19 -0.94 8.07 -0.75
N GLU A 20 0.14 8.51 -1.36
CA GLU A 20 0.28 8.67 -2.81
C GLU A 20 0.45 7.29 -3.46
N ILE A 21 -0.32 7.05 -4.53
CA ILE A 21 -0.17 5.86 -5.35
C ILE A 21 0.93 6.09 -6.38
N ILE A 22 2.02 5.33 -6.24
CA ILE A 22 3.10 5.29 -7.23
C ILE A 22 2.81 4.12 -8.16
N PHE A 23 2.46 4.42 -9.40
CA PHE A 23 2.24 3.42 -10.44
C PHE A 23 3.53 3.15 -11.21
N MET A 24 4.01 1.91 -11.17
CA MET A 24 5.19 1.45 -11.89
C MET A 24 4.75 0.53 -13.05
N PRO A 25 4.66 1.04 -14.29
CA PRO A 25 4.19 0.27 -15.44
C PRO A 25 5.16 -0.85 -15.84
N GLU A 26 6.44 -0.70 -15.50
CA GLU A 26 7.52 -1.65 -15.84
C GLU A 26 7.36 -3.01 -15.15
N ILE A 27 6.63 -3.06 -14.03
CA ILE A 27 6.47 -4.31 -13.26
C ILE A 27 5.45 -5.22 -13.96
N PRO A 28 5.84 -6.44 -14.38
CA PRO A 28 4.95 -7.30 -15.17
C PRO A 28 3.75 -7.77 -14.36
N THR A 29 3.92 -8.05 -13.06
CA THR A 29 2.86 -8.53 -12.18
C THR A 29 1.91 -7.39 -11.79
N TYR A 30 0.66 -7.44 -12.29
CA TYR A 30 -0.39 -6.46 -11.98
C TYR A 30 -0.50 -6.10 -10.49
N LYS A 31 -0.47 -7.11 -9.59
CA LYS A 31 -0.57 -6.92 -8.13
C LYS A 31 0.57 -6.10 -7.51
N ARG A 32 1.72 -6.04 -8.17
CA ARG A 32 2.90 -5.30 -7.72
C ARG A 32 3.15 -4.02 -8.54
N ARG A 33 2.20 -3.56 -9.36
CA ARG A 33 2.36 -2.30 -10.10
C ARG A 33 2.12 -1.05 -9.26
N ARG A 34 1.54 -1.19 -8.08
CA ARG A 34 1.15 -0.07 -7.20
C ARG A 34 1.94 -0.12 -5.89
N GLN A 35 2.69 0.94 -5.62
CA GLN A 35 3.23 1.26 -4.30
C GLN A 35 2.47 2.41 -3.69
N TYR A 36 2.55 2.49 -2.36
CA TYR A 36 1.89 3.50 -1.57
C TYR A 36 2.93 4.25 -0.76
N LYS A 37 3.05 5.55 -0.99
CA LYS A 37 3.98 6.43 -0.26
C LYS A 37 3.20 7.27 0.74
N CYS A 38 3.50 7.12 2.02
CA CYS A 38 2.89 7.94 3.06
C CYS A 38 3.38 9.38 2.97
N THR A 39 2.44 10.35 2.96
CA THR A 39 2.78 11.79 2.89
C THR A 39 3.40 12.32 4.19
N GLU A 40 3.09 11.71 5.34
CA GLU A 40 3.58 12.17 6.65
C GLU A 40 4.99 11.66 6.98
N CYS A 41 5.27 10.37 6.73
CA CYS A 41 6.54 9.76 7.15
C CYS A 41 7.44 9.34 5.99
N GLY A 42 6.98 9.49 4.74
CA GLY A 42 7.71 9.12 3.53
C GLY A 42 7.85 7.63 3.29
N LEU A 43 7.27 6.77 4.15
CA LEU A 43 7.39 5.32 4.02
C LEU A 43 6.67 4.84 2.75
N THR A 44 7.42 4.21 1.85
CA THR A 44 6.89 3.47 0.71
C THR A 44 6.60 2.04 1.10
N SER A 45 5.36 1.59 0.87
CA SER A 45 4.95 0.22 1.16
C SER A 45 4.13 -0.38 0.04
N TRP A 46 4.32 -1.69 -0.16
CA TRP A 46 3.46 -2.49 -1.03
C TRP A 46 2.16 -2.82 -0.31
N LEU A 47 1.08 -3.01 -1.08
CA LEU A 47 -0.15 -3.59 -0.55
C LEU A 47 0.18 -4.93 0.12
N GLN A 48 -0.01 -5.00 1.43
CA GLN A 48 0.10 -6.25 2.14
C GLN A 48 -1.11 -7.11 1.76
N GLY A 49 -0.88 -8.34 1.33
CA GLY A 49 -1.97 -9.29 1.21
C GLY A 49 -2.68 -9.43 2.55
N ARG A 50 -4.00 -9.56 2.54
CA ARG A 50 -4.73 -10.00 3.75
C ARG A 50 -4.13 -11.37 4.10
N ARG A 51 -3.42 -11.47 5.21
CA ARG A 51 -3.00 -12.77 5.74
C ARG A 51 -4.31 -13.51 6.03
N PRO A 52 -4.55 -14.71 5.47
CA PRO A 52 -5.67 -15.50 5.93
C PRO A 52 -5.54 -15.63 7.44
N SER A 53 -6.59 -15.28 8.18
CA SER A 53 -6.67 -15.67 9.59
C SER A 53 -6.47 -17.18 9.62
N ALA A 54 -5.50 -17.65 10.40
CA ALA A 54 -5.12 -19.06 10.45
C ALA A 54 -6.26 -20.00 10.88
N GLU A 55 -7.43 -19.45 11.25
CA GLU A 55 -8.67 -20.19 11.53
C GLU A 55 -9.19 -21.01 10.35
N SER A 56 -8.80 -20.71 9.09
CA SER A 56 -9.22 -21.53 7.95
C SER A 56 -8.28 -22.71 7.64
N VAL A 57 -7.26 -22.95 8.46
CA VAL A 57 -6.21 -23.99 8.24
C VAL A 57 -6.31 -25.14 9.25
N TYR A 58 -7.15 -25.01 10.28
CA TYR A 58 -7.50 -26.07 11.23
C TYR A 58 -8.90 -26.61 10.95
#